data_AF-A0A9P1BJE6-F1
#
_entry.id   AF-A0A9P1BJE6-F1
#
_cell.length_a   1.000
_cell.length_b   1.000
_cell.length_c   1.000
_cell.angle_alpha   90.00
_cell.angle_beta   90.00
_cell.angle_gamma   90.00
#
_symmetry.space_group_name_H-M   'P 1'
#
loop_
_entity.id
_entity.type
_entity.pdbx_description
1 polymer ?
#
loop_
_entity_poly.entity_id
_entity_poly.type
_entity_poly.pdbx_seq_one_letter_code
_entity_poly.pdbx_strand_id
1 'polypeptide(L)'
;VDVMPTIGEEKYSEDNRIPERDQRGLPEEDALRRDLTIGALLLRVQRSAAAGDGSDAALEYELFDFYGGVDDICKGMLRSPCPVNKTVEEVAEIVLRTDEEKELAKILKIKELPPEEAVQILWWSKVLIDDPLRICRAFRFAAKFKFELHPAFWMAVPFALEPLRTKVAGSRKFTEYHKIGGYGFKACSDFFELAFSRTFGAEGSLRLASALLGGQDGKGQARMLSQVKSFNVDVFRELAETVKPQGTFDGVELLGELMAAAVAAAEFEGVEDAASQLTKACDGMCVSNAMREAGLSPWRAYAAMMSEPPLPNSLDCRMGSQTWWGRLG
;
A
#
# COMPACT_ATOMS: atom_id res chain seq x y z
N VAL A 1 -24.40 23.23 21.29
CA VAL A 1 -23.29 22.74 22.11
C VAL A 1 -22.09 22.66 21.19
N ASP A 2 -21.13 23.59 21.34
CA ASP A 2 -19.89 23.61 20.55
C ASP A 2 -19.11 22.32 20.84
N VAL A 3 -19.25 21.33 19.95
CA VAL A 3 -18.31 20.22 19.91
C VAL A 3 -16.97 20.81 19.49
N MET A 4 -15.89 20.45 20.20
CA MET A 4 -14.56 20.97 19.92
C MET A 4 -14.28 20.88 18.41
N PRO A 5 -13.91 22.00 17.76
CA PRO A 5 -13.81 22.04 16.31
C PRO A 5 -12.76 21.04 15.85
N THR A 6 -13.18 20.12 14.98
CA THR A 6 -12.29 19.19 14.29
C THR A 6 -11.73 19.85 13.03
N ILE A 7 -10.78 19.21 12.36
CA ILE A 7 -10.30 19.68 11.06
C ILE A 7 -11.46 19.50 10.08
N GLY A 8 -11.96 20.61 9.52
CA GLY A 8 -13.10 20.62 8.60
C GLY A 8 -12.74 20.16 7.19
N GLU A 9 -13.59 20.53 6.23
CA GLU A 9 -13.42 20.20 4.82
C GLU A 9 -12.03 20.63 4.30
N GLU A 10 -11.31 19.69 3.70
CA GLU A 10 -10.02 19.93 3.09
C GLU A 10 -10.21 20.53 1.69
N LYS A 11 -9.83 21.80 1.50
CA LYS A 11 -9.81 22.46 0.20
C LYS A 11 -8.50 22.20 -0.52
N TYR A 12 -8.58 21.79 -1.78
CA TYR A 12 -7.44 21.48 -2.64
C TYR A 12 -7.44 22.45 -3.82
N SER A 13 -6.28 23.01 -4.16
CA SER A 13 -6.13 23.82 -5.38
C SER A 13 -6.05 22.92 -6.61
N GLU A 14 -6.34 23.48 -7.80
CA GLU A 14 -6.26 22.72 -9.07
C GLU A 14 -4.86 22.13 -9.29
N ASP A 15 -3.82 22.81 -8.83
CA ASP A 15 -2.42 22.44 -9.06
C ASP A 15 -1.78 21.62 -7.92
N ASN A 16 -2.41 21.53 -6.73
CA ASN A 16 -1.78 20.87 -5.58
C ASN A 16 -2.75 20.02 -4.74
N ARG A 17 -2.32 18.78 -4.45
CA ARG A 17 -3.03 17.84 -3.56
C ARG A 17 -2.61 17.97 -2.09
N ILE A 18 -1.96 19.07 -1.72
CA ILE A 18 -1.78 19.45 -0.32
C ILE A 18 -2.97 20.35 0.04
N PRO A 19 -3.80 19.98 1.02
CA PRO A 19 -4.94 20.81 1.36
C PRO A 19 -4.48 22.12 1.99
N GLU A 20 -5.15 23.22 1.64
CA GLU A 20 -5.03 24.48 2.35
C GLU A 20 -5.60 24.29 3.76
N ARG A 21 -4.74 23.98 4.73
CA ARG A 21 -5.14 23.71 6.11
C ARG A 21 -5.64 24.98 6.79
N ASP A 22 -6.63 24.81 7.66
CA ASP A 22 -7.12 25.73 8.72
C ASP A 22 -8.56 26.26 8.56
N GLN A 23 -9.54 25.37 8.36
CA GLN A 23 -10.92 25.69 8.72
C GLN A 23 -11.42 24.73 9.80
N ARG A 24 -11.98 25.31 10.87
CA ARG A 24 -12.72 24.57 11.90
C ARG A 24 -13.96 23.99 11.24
N GLY A 25 -14.15 22.67 11.35
CA GLY A 25 -15.34 22.01 10.80
C GLY A 25 -16.08 21.17 11.81
N LEU A 26 -17.15 20.56 11.32
CA LEU A 26 -18.02 19.67 12.08
C LEU A 26 -17.36 18.28 12.26
N PRO A 27 -17.70 17.55 13.34
CA PRO A 27 -17.23 16.18 13.55
C PRO A 27 -17.52 15.25 12.37
N GLU A 28 -18.66 15.44 11.72
CA GLU A 28 -19.06 14.66 10.54
C GLU A 28 -18.12 14.92 9.35
N GLU A 29 -17.71 16.17 9.11
CA GLU A 29 -16.76 16.53 8.04
C GLU A 29 -15.37 15.92 8.29
N ASP A 30 -14.91 15.90 9.54
CA ASP A 30 -13.68 15.21 9.93
C ASP A 30 -13.77 13.70 9.74
N ALA A 31 -14.92 13.10 10.08
CA ALA A 31 -15.16 11.69 9.87
C ALA A 31 -15.15 11.33 8.37
N LEU A 32 -15.73 12.17 7.51
CA LEU A 32 -15.85 11.92 6.06
C LEU A 32 -14.51 11.91 5.32
N ARG A 33 -13.52 12.69 5.79
CA ARG A 33 -12.18 12.78 5.18
C ARG A 33 -11.22 11.66 5.59
N ARG A 34 -11.58 10.83 6.58
CA ARG A 34 -10.74 9.72 7.08
C ARG A 34 -10.69 8.55 6.11
N ASP A 35 -9.72 7.68 6.31
CA ASP A 35 -9.45 6.59 5.38
C ASP A 35 -10.56 5.53 5.38
N LEU A 36 -11.01 5.12 6.57
CA LEU A 36 -11.89 3.98 6.80
C LEU A 36 -12.96 4.30 7.84
N THR A 37 -14.18 3.78 7.67
CA THR A 37 -15.33 3.95 8.56
C THR A 37 -15.00 3.55 10.00
N ILE A 38 -14.31 2.43 10.18
CA ILE A 38 -13.88 1.92 11.49
C ILE A 38 -12.90 2.87 12.21
N GLY A 39 -12.19 3.72 11.46
CA GLY A 39 -11.28 4.75 11.98
C GLY A 39 -11.93 6.13 12.07
N ALA A 40 -13.19 6.26 11.66
CA ALA A 40 -13.98 7.48 11.64
C ALA A 40 -15.00 7.58 12.78
N LEU A 41 -14.99 6.63 13.70
CA LEU A 41 -15.77 6.67 14.94
C LEU A 41 -15.22 7.76 15.88
N LEU A 42 -16.10 8.60 16.40
CA LEU A 42 -15.74 9.68 17.33
C LEU A 42 -16.45 9.49 18.67
N LEU A 43 -15.79 9.86 19.77
CA LEU A 43 -16.39 9.85 21.11
C LEU A 43 -16.53 11.28 21.61
N ARG A 44 -17.76 11.70 21.91
CA ARG A 44 -18.02 12.90 22.68
C ARG A 44 -17.85 12.57 24.17
N VAL A 45 -16.95 13.29 24.83
CA VAL A 45 -16.67 13.14 26.26
C VAL A 45 -17.23 14.35 27.00
N GLN A 46 -18.07 14.11 28.00
CA GLN A 46 -18.66 15.16 28.84
C GLN A 46 -18.43 14.82 30.31
N ARG A 47 -18.35 15.84 31.17
CA ARG A 47 -18.38 15.62 32.62
C ARG A 47 -19.83 15.45 33.03
N SER A 48 -20.11 14.41 33.80
CA SER A 48 -21.42 14.21 34.40
C SER A 48 -21.72 15.35 35.35
N ALA A 49 -22.90 15.94 35.20
CA ALA A 49 -23.37 17.04 36.05
C ALA A 49 -23.61 16.60 37.52
N ALA A 50 -23.62 15.29 37.80
CA ALA A 50 -23.89 14.72 39.11
C ALA A 50 -22.70 14.76 40.09
N ALA A 51 -21.53 15.24 39.67
CA ALA A 51 -20.37 15.35 40.54
C ALA A 51 -20.41 16.66 41.36
N GLY A 52 -20.84 16.54 42.61
CA GLY A 52 -20.61 17.57 43.63
C GLY A 52 -19.12 17.86 43.80
N ASP A 53 -18.83 19.02 44.40
CA ASP A 53 -17.53 19.64 44.65
C ASP A 53 -16.59 18.79 45.53
N GLY A 54 -16.12 17.65 45.00
CA GLY A 54 -15.16 16.78 45.68
C GLY A 54 -15.22 15.30 45.31
N SER A 55 -16.14 14.89 44.44
CA SER A 55 -16.13 13.53 43.86
C SER A 55 -15.43 13.51 42.50
N ASP A 56 -14.67 12.44 42.20
CA ASP A 56 -14.13 12.19 40.86
C ASP A 56 -15.26 12.33 39.84
N ALA A 57 -15.22 13.40 39.03
CA ALA A 57 -16.29 13.71 38.11
C ALA A 57 -16.42 12.56 37.09
N ALA A 58 -17.50 11.78 37.19
CA ALA A 58 -17.76 10.71 36.27
C ALA A 58 -17.82 11.26 34.84
N LEU A 59 -17.12 10.61 33.91
CA LEU A 59 -17.16 10.97 32.50
C LEU A 59 -18.30 10.23 31.82
N GLU A 60 -19.10 10.97 31.05
CA GLU A 60 -20.13 10.44 30.16
C GLU A 60 -19.58 10.42 28.74
N TYR A 61 -19.88 9.34 28.02
CA TYR A 61 -19.38 9.08 26.67
C TYR A 61 -20.53 8.83 25.72
N GLU A 62 -20.48 9.45 24.55
CA GLU A 62 -21.40 9.20 23.45
C GLU A 62 -20.63 8.92 22.18
N LEU A 63 -20.99 7.84 21.50
CA LEU A 63 -20.38 7.42 20.24
C LEU A 63 -21.09 8.09 19.06
N PHE A 64 -20.32 8.76 18.21
CA PHE A 64 -20.77 9.20 16.90
C PHE A 64 -20.25 8.25 15.83
N ASP A 65 -21.18 7.59 15.15
CA ASP A 65 -20.95 6.74 13.99
C ASP A 65 -21.74 7.27 12.79
N PHE A 66 -21.17 8.25 12.09
CA PHE A 66 -21.84 8.90 10.96
C PHE A 66 -21.96 8.01 9.71
N TYR A 67 -21.08 7.00 9.58
CA TYR A 67 -20.88 6.25 8.31
C TYR A 67 -20.92 4.74 8.46
N GLY A 68 -21.41 4.22 9.59
CA GLY A 68 -21.60 2.79 9.82
C GLY A 68 -20.32 2.02 10.13
N GLY A 69 -19.36 2.65 10.81
CA GLY A 69 -18.12 2.01 11.26
C GLY A 69 -18.36 0.89 12.28
N VAL A 70 -19.40 0.96 13.10
CA VAL A 70 -19.75 -0.13 14.04
C VAL A 70 -20.23 -1.36 13.28
N ASP A 71 -21.11 -1.16 12.29
CA ASP A 71 -21.60 -2.23 11.42
C ASP A 71 -20.46 -2.88 10.61
N ASP A 72 -19.54 -2.06 10.09
CA ASP A 72 -18.34 -2.55 9.40
C ASP A 72 -17.40 -3.35 10.31
N ILE A 73 -17.25 -2.95 11.58
CA ILE A 73 -16.51 -3.75 12.59
C ILE A 73 -17.19 -5.10 12.79
N CYS A 74 -18.52 -5.12 12.96
CA CYS A 74 -19.28 -6.36 13.15
C CYS A 74 -19.18 -7.29 11.93
N LYS A 75 -19.12 -6.73 10.71
CA LYS A 75 -19.00 -7.47 9.45
C LYS A 75 -17.57 -7.86 9.10
N GLY A 76 -16.56 -7.29 9.78
CA GLY A 76 -15.17 -7.48 9.40
C GLY A 76 -14.84 -6.84 8.05
N MET A 77 -15.38 -5.65 7.78
CA MET A 77 -15.31 -4.96 6.49
C MET A 77 -14.50 -3.67 6.59
N LEU A 78 -13.64 -3.41 5.62
CA LEU A 78 -12.92 -2.16 5.45
C LEU A 78 -13.54 -1.37 4.30
N ARG A 79 -14.27 -0.32 4.67
CA ARG A 79 -14.96 0.59 3.77
C ARG A 79 -14.53 2.02 4.07
N SER A 80 -14.49 2.87 3.04
CA SER A 80 -14.27 4.31 3.21
C SER A 80 -15.60 4.99 3.53
N PRO A 81 -15.63 5.97 4.45
CA PRO A 81 -16.79 6.83 4.64
C PRO A 81 -17.28 7.39 3.31
N CYS A 82 -18.58 7.57 3.09
CA CYS A 82 -19.09 8.16 1.86
C CYS A 82 -20.26 9.13 2.16
N PRO A 83 -20.45 10.18 1.35
CA PRO A 83 -21.50 11.15 1.58
C PRO A 83 -22.88 10.51 1.36
N VAL A 84 -23.78 10.70 2.33
CA VAL A 84 -25.15 10.18 2.28
C VAL A 84 -26.14 11.14 1.60
N ASN A 85 -25.79 12.42 1.50
CA ASN A 85 -26.67 13.50 1.02
C ASN A 85 -26.22 14.10 -0.31
N LYS A 86 -25.43 13.39 -1.12
CA LYS A 86 -24.96 13.86 -2.44
C LYS A 86 -25.39 12.90 -3.54
N THR A 87 -25.76 13.43 -4.69
CA THR A 87 -26.06 12.60 -5.87
C THR A 87 -24.78 12.07 -6.51
N VAL A 88 -24.94 11.08 -7.40
CA VAL A 88 -23.81 10.52 -8.17
C VAL A 88 -23.13 11.61 -9.00
N GLU A 89 -23.90 12.54 -9.57
CA GLU A 89 -23.41 13.65 -10.39
C GLU A 89 -22.58 14.63 -9.56
N GLU A 90 -23.09 15.04 -8.40
CA GLU A 90 -22.38 15.96 -7.50
C GLU A 90 -21.05 15.34 -7.02
N VAL A 91 -21.06 14.04 -6.69
CA VAL A 91 -19.84 13.35 -6.30
C VAL A 91 -18.88 13.18 -7.50
N ALA A 92 -19.40 12.86 -8.69
CA ALA A 92 -18.58 12.73 -9.89
C ALA A 92 -17.88 14.04 -10.26
N GLU A 93 -18.53 15.19 -10.12
CA GLU A 93 -17.92 16.52 -10.35
C GLU A 93 -16.77 16.81 -9.37
N ILE A 94 -16.88 16.37 -8.11
CA ILE A 94 -15.83 16.55 -7.11
C ILE A 94 -14.59 15.69 -7.42
N VAL A 95 -14.81 14.48 -7.93
CA VAL A 95 -13.80 13.42 -8.04
C VAL A 95 -13.15 13.35 -9.41
N LEU A 96 -13.94 13.41 -10.49
CA LEU A 96 -13.49 13.19 -11.87
C LEU A 96 -13.06 14.52 -12.50
N ARG A 97 -11.86 14.99 -12.13
CA ARG A 97 -11.35 16.31 -12.52
C ARG A 97 -10.65 16.27 -13.86
N THR A 98 -9.93 15.19 -14.16
CA THR A 98 -9.20 15.05 -15.42
C THR A 98 -9.98 14.24 -16.46
N ASP A 99 -9.60 14.35 -17.73
CA ASP A 99 -10.24 13.59 -18.80
C ASP A 99 -9.92 12.09 -18.69
N GLU A 100 -8.73 11.73 -18.20
CA GLU A 100 -8.37 10.32 -17.93
C GLU A 100 -9.25 9.70 -16.84
N GLU A 101 -9.54 10.44 -15.76
CA GLU A 101 -10.44 10.00 -14.70
C GLU A 101 -11.86 9.79 -15.24
N LYS A 102 -12.35 10.72 -16.09
CA LYS A 102 -13.67 10.60 -16.73
C LYS A 102 -13.75 9.41 -17.67
N GLU A 103 -12.72 9.18 -18.49
CA GLU A 103 -12.67 8.03 -19.39
C GLU A 103 -12.60 6.70 -18.62
N LEU A 104 -11.79 6.64 -17.55
CA LEU A 104 -11.73 5.45 -16.69
C LEU A 104 -13.09 5.16 -16.04
N ALA A 105 -13.81 6.18 -15.56
CA ALA A 105 -15.15 6.02 -15.01
C ALA A 105 -16.16 5.48 -16.04
N LYS A 106 -16.04 5.88 -17.32
CA LYS A 106 -16.84 5.33 -18.41
C LYS A 106 -16.50 3.86 -18.69
N ILE A 107 -15.21 3.52 -18.76
CA ILE A 107 -14.73 2.14 -18.96
C ILE A 107 -15.26 1.22 -17.85
N LEU A 108 -15.23 1.69 -16.60
CA LEU A 108 -15.72 0.98 -15.43
C LEU A 108 -17.25 1.02 -15.28
N LYS A 109 -17.96 1.71 -16.20
CA LYS A 109 -19.43 1.83 -16.22
C LYS A 109 -20.04 2.29 -14.90
N ILE A 110 -19.35 3.20 -14.19
CA ILE A 110 -19.76 3.62 -12.84
C ILE A 110 -21.17 4.23 -12.84
N LYS A 111 -21.55 4.95 -13.90
CA LYS A 111 -22.89 5.56 -14.03
C LYS A 111 -24.02 4.54 -14.27
N GLU A 112 -23.70 3.31 -14.64
CA GLU A 112 -24.69 2.24 -14.86
C GLU A 112 -24.98 1.44 -13.56
N LEU A 113 -24.20 1.67 -12.50
CA LEU A 113 -24.34 0.98 -11.21
C LEU A 113 -25.46 1.61 -10.35
N PRO A 114 -25.97 0.88 -9.34
CA PRO A 114 -26.84 1.45 -8.33
C PRO A 114 -26.24 2.73 -7.72
N PRO A 115 -27.04 3.77 -7.42
CA PRO A 115 -26.53 5.05 -6.92
C PRO A 115 -25.64 4.93 -5.69
N GLU A 116 -25.98 4.08 -4.71
CA GLU A 116 -25.14 3.87 -3.52
C GLU A 116 -23.76 3.28 -3.87
N GLU A 117 -23.70 2.34 -4.81
CA GLU A 117 -22.44 1.72 -5.24
C GLU A 117 -21.58 2.70 -6.01
N ALA A 118 -22.20 3.48 -6.91
CA ALA A 118 -21.52 4.50 -7.69
C ALA A 118 -20.91 5.58 -6.78
N VAL A 119 -21.67 6.11 -5.81
CA VAL A 119 -21.17 7.07 -4.81
C VAL A 119 -20.03 6.45 -3.98
N GLN A 120 -20.18 5.20 -3.54
CA GLN A 120 -19.15 4.53 -2.75
C GLN A 120 -17.84 4.35 -3.53
N ILE A 121 -17.90 4.01 -4.82
CA ILE A 121 -16.72 3.88 -5.70
C ILE A 121 -16.09 5.25 -5.91
N LEU A 122 -16.86 6.25 -6.33
CA LEU A 122 -16.34 7.59 -6.60
C LEU A 122 -15.70 8.19 -5.35
N TRP A 123 -16.32 8.05 -4.18
CA TRP A 123 -15.74 8.60 -2.96
C TRP A 123 -14.50 7.85 -2.50
N TRP A 124 -14.45 6.52 -2.66
CA TRP A 124 -13.21 5.77 -2.49
C TRP A 124 -12.12 6.30 -3.43
N SER A 125 -12.44 6.54 -4.70
CA SER A 125 -11.49 7.11 -5.67
C SER A 125 -10.96 8.45 -5.16
N LYS A 126 -11.84 9.35 -4.69
CA LYS A 126 -11.44 10.62 -4.07
C LYS A 126 -10.42 10.41 -2.96
N VAL A 127 -10.75 9.55 -2.02
CA VAL A 127 -9.94 9.26 -0.83
C VAL A 127 -8.56 8.73 -1.21
N LEU A 128 -8.48 7.85 -2.20
CA LEU A 128 -7.21 7.29 -2.68
C LEU A 128 -6.42 8.28 -3.55
N ILE A 129 -7.09 9.12 -4.33
CA ILE A 129 -6.49 10.17 -5.15
C ILE A 129 -5.82 11.23 -4.25
N ASP A 130 -6.50 11.64 -3.18
CA ASP A 130 -6.01 12.66 -2.25
C ASP A 130 -4.80 12.17 -1.45
N ASP A 131 -4.85 10.96 -0.91
CA ASP A 131 -3.70 10.30 -0.27
C ASP A 131 -3.54 8.85 -0.74
N PRO A 132 -2.72 8.60 -1.79
CA PRO A 132 -2.54 7.26 -2.34
C PRO A 132 -1.90 6.27 -1.37
N LEU A 133 -1.22 6.74 -0.31
CA LEU A 133 -0.70 5.86 0.75
C LEU A 133 -1.84 5.11 1.46
N ARG A 134 -3.08 5.59 1.39
CA ARG A 134 -4.26 4.90 1.93
C ARG A 134 -4.48 3.51 1.32
N ILE A 135 -4.00 3.23 0.11
CA ILE A 135 -3.98 1.86 -0.45
C ILE A 135 -3.12 0.95 0.43
N CYS A 136 -1.90 1.40 0.78
CA CYS A 136 -0.98 0.63 1.62
C CYS A 136 -1.53 0.48 3.06
N ARG A 137 -2.16 1.54 3.59
CA ARG A 137 -2.81 1.50 4.91
C ARG A 137 -3.98 0.53 4.94
N ALA A 138 -4.79 0.49 3.87
CA ALA A 138 -5.91 -0.44 3.73
C ALA A 138 -5.42 -1.90 3.77
N PHE A 139 -4.36 -2.25 3.03
CA PHE A 139 -3.75 -3.58 3.11
C PHE A 139 -3.19 -3.89 4.49
N ARG A 140 -2.53 -2.92 5.13
CA ARG A 140 -2.07 -3.11 6.51
C ARG A 140 -3.23 -3.40 7.47
N PHE A 141 -4.32 -2.67 7.37
CA PHE A 141 -5.48 -2.88 8.25
C PHE A 141 -6.19 -4.20 7.94
N ALA A 142 -6.29 -4.59 6.66
CA ALA A 142 -6.82 -5.89 6.27
C ALA A 142 -5.99 -7.02 6.89
N ALA A 143 -4.66 -6.93 6.82
CA ALA A 143 -3.74 -7.87 7.45
C ALA A 143 -3.85 -7.87 8.99
N LYS A 144 -3.92 -6.69 9.62
CA LYS A 144 -3.98 -6.54 11.09
C LYS A 144 -5.25 -7.15 11.67
N PHE A 145 -6.39 -6.79 11.09
CA PHE A 145 -7.72 -7.13 11.63
C PHE A 145 -8.30 -8.40 11.01
N LYS A 146 -7.70 -8.91 9.93
CA LYS A 146 -8.23 -10.00 9.11
C LYS A 146 -9.61 -9.67 8.55
N PHE A 147 -9.77 -8.41 8.13
CA PHE A 147 -10.99 -7.87 7.55
C PHE A 147 -10.88 -7.86 6.03
N GLU A 148 -12.02 -7.94 5.36
CA GLU A 148 -12.11 -7.86 3.91
C GLU A 148 -12.21 -6.41 3.44
N LEU A 149 -11.69 -6.13 2.24
CA LEU A 149 -11.84 -4.82 1.61
C LEU A 149 -13.15 -4.77 0.84
N HIS A 150 -13.94 -3.71 1.06
CA HIS A 150 -15.20 -3.51 0.36
C HIS A 150 -15.00 -3.54 -1.16
N PRO A 151 -15.87 -4.21 -1.96
CA PRO A 151 -15.67 -4.37 -3.41
C PRO A 151 -15.39 -3.07 -4.17
N ALA A 152 -16.05 -1.97 -3.77
CA ALA A 152 -15.82 -0.64 -4.33
C ALA A 152 -14.34 -0.17 -4.26
N PHE A 153 -13.58 -0.61 -3.26
CA PHE A 153 -12.14 -0.32 -3.15
C PHE A 153 -11.40 -0.74 -4.42
N TRP A 154 -11.68 -1.95 -4.92
CA TRP A 154 -10.98 -2.48 -6.08
C TRP A 154 -11.33 -1.77 -7.38
N MET A 155 -12.55 -1.21 -7.48
CA MET A 155 -12.96 -0.36 -8.60
C MET A 155 -12.32 1.02 -8.52
N ALA A 156 -12.02 1.49 -7.31
CA ALA A 156 -11.41 2.80 -7.07
C ALA A 156 -9.87 2.81 -7.19
N VAL A 157 -9.19 1.72 -6.85
CA VAL A 157 -7.70 1.62 -6.91
C VAL A 157 -7.11 2.10 -8.24
N PRO A 158 -7.66 1.75 -9.43
CA PRO A 158 -7.14 2.21 -10.72
C PRO A 158 -6.94 3.72 -10.82
N PHE A 159 -7.81 4.53 -10.20
CA PHE A 159 -7.72 5.99 -10.22
C PHE A 159 -6.51 6.54 -9.46
N ALA A 160 -5.94 5.74 -8.55
CA ALA A 160 -4.86 6.16 -7.65
C ALA A 160 -3.53 5.41 -7.89
N LEU A 161 -3.46 4.49 -8.87
CA LEU A 161 -2.23 3.75 -9.17
C LEU A 161 -1.08 4.68 -9.60
N GLU A 162 -1.33 5.61 -10.52
CA GLU A 162 -0.27 6.52 -10.99
C GLU A 162 0.15 7.54 -9.91
N PRO A 163 -0.77 8.18 -9.17
CA PRO A 163 -0.41 8.95 -7.98
C PRO A 163 0.37 8.15 -6.93
N LEU A 164 0.04 6.88 -6.70
CA LEU A 164 0.78 6.00 -5.77
C LEU A 164 2.22 5.77 -6.23
N ARG A 165 2.46 5.69 -7.54
CA ARG A 165 3.81 5.55 -8.12
C ARG A 165 4.62 6.82 -8.00
N THR A 166 4.01 7.96 -8.30
CA THR A 166 4.73 9.23 -8.52
C THR A 166 4.78 10.14 -7.31
N LYS A 167 3.74 10.14 -6.45
CA LYS A 167 3.61 11.10 -5.33
C LYS A 167 3.98 10.53 -3.97
N VAL A 168 3.95 9.20 -3.81
CA VAL A 168 4.23 8.55 -2.53
C VAL A 168 5.68 8.08 -2.47
N ALA A 169 6.46 8.69 -1.58
CA ALA A 169 7.82 8.24 -1.28
C ALA A 169 7.82 6.77 -0.86
N GLY A 170 8.75 5.98 -1.40
CA GLY A 170 8.76 4.53 -1.15
C GLY A 170 9.03 4.17 0.32
N SER A 171 9.76 5.01 1.05
CA SER A 171 9.96 4.85 2.51
C SER A 171 8.64 4.91 3.30
N ARG A 172 7.66 5.71 2.84
CA ARG A 172 6.32 5.76 3.43
C ARG A 172 5.54 4.48 3.15
N LYS A 173 5.66 3.92 1.94
CA LYS A 173 5.07 2.62 1.60
C LYS A 173 5.67 1.51 2.48
N PHE A 174 6.99 1.49 2.60
CA PHE A 174 7.71 0.52 3.43
C PHE A 174 7.32 0.60 4.91
N THR A 175 7.08 1.80 5.45
CA THR A 175 6.59 1.96 6.83
C THR A 175 5.28 1.20 7.09
N GLU A 176 4.40 1.11 6.08
CA GLU A 176 3.16 0.34 6.19
C GLU A 176 3.41 -1.16 6.04
N TYR A 177 4.29 -1.56 5.12
CA TYR A 177 4.64 -2.98 4.91
C TYR A 177 5.41 -3.58 6.09
N HIS A 178 6.30 -2.81 6.71
CA HIS A 178 7.01 -3.20 7.94
C HIS A 178 6.04 -3.58 9.06
N LYS A 179 4.91 -2.88 9.18
CA LYS A 179 3.87 -3.22 10.17
C LYS A 179 3.16 -4.53 9.81
N ILE A 180 2.99 -4.85 8.52
CA ILE A 180 2.49 -6.16 8.06
C ILE A 180 3.46 -7.28 8.47
N GLY A 181 4.76 -7.03 8.40
CA GLY A 181 5.81 -7.92 8.91
C GLY A 181 5.57 -8.39 10.35
N GLY A 182 4.99 -7.53 11.19
CA GLY A 182 4.65 -7.85 12.58
C GLY A 182 3.41 -8.72 12.78
N TYR A 183 2.66 -9.04 11.72
CA TYR A 183 1.42 -9.85 11.79
C TYR A 183 1.63 -11.32 11.41
N GLY A 184 2.87 -11.70 11.07
CA GLY A 184 3.27 -13.09 10.85
C GLY A 184 3.21 -13.55 9.40
N PHE A 185 3.70 -14.78 9.19
CA PHE A 185 3.89 -15.40 7.88
C PHE A 185 2.69 -15.26 6.95
N LYS A 186 1.49 -15.64 7.41
CA LYS A 186 0.29 -15.61 6.58
C LYS A 186 -0.02 -14.19 6.07
N ALA A 187 0.07 -13.19 6.95
CA ALA A 187 -0.21 -11.80 6.57
C ALA A 187 0.78 -11.27 5.52
N CYS A 188 2.06 -11.60 5.65
CA CYS A 188 3.08 -11.23 4.66
C CYS A 188 2.88 -11.97 3.34
N SER A 189 2.61 -13.28 3.38
CA SER A 189 2.39 -14.11 2.20
C SER A 189 1.14 -13.66 1.42
N ASP A 190 0.02 -13.46 2.12
CA ASP A 190 -1.22 -12.94 1.53
C ASP A 190 -0.99 -11.56 0.88
N PHE A 191 -0.18 -10.68 1.51
CA PHE A 191 0.14 -9.36 0.96
C PHE A 191 0.88 -9.45 -0.38
N PHE A 192 1.94 -10.27 -0.47
CA PHE A 192 2.69 -10.42 -1.73
C PHE A 192 1.89 -11.17 -2.79
N GLU A 193 1.13 -12.20 -2.42
CA GLU A 193 0.23 -12.90 -3.35
C GLU A 193 -0.75 -11.90 -3.97
N LEU A 194 -1.42 -11.10 -3.14
CA LEU A 194 -2.35 -10.08 -3.59
C LEU A 194 -1.67 -9.03 -4.47
N ALA A 195 -0.50 -8.53 -4.07
CA ALA A 195 0.23 -7.51 -4.81
C ALA A 195 0.55 -7.97 -6.25
N PHE A 196 1.02 -9.21 -6.43
CA PHE A 196 1.41 -9.71 -7.74
C PHE A 196 0.24 -10.31 -8.55
N SER A 197 -0.78 -10.83 -7.88
CA SER A 197 -1.94 -11.44 -8.56
C SER A 197 -2.95 -10.41 -9.04
N ARG A 198 -3.13 -9.29 -8.33
CA ARG A 198 -4.18 -8.33 -8.64
C ARG A 198 -3.84 -7.50 -9.89
N THR A 199 -4.72 -7.57 -10.87
CA THR A 199 -4.62 -6.86 -12.16
C THR A 199 -5.75 -5.84 -12.33
N PHE A 200 -5.49 -4.83 -13.16
CA PHE A 200 -6.41 -3.77 -13.58
C PHE A 200 -6.22 -3.47 -15.07
N GLY A 201 -7.17 -2.74 -15.66
CA GLY A 201 -7.12 -2.37 -17.08
C GLY A 201 -7.54 -3.48 -18.03
N ALA A 202 -7.56 -3.17 -19.33
CA ALA A 202 -7.90 -4.12 -20.38
C ALA A 202 -6.95 -5.33 -20.33
N GLU A 203 -7.53 -6.54 -20.29
CA GLU A 203 -6.79 -7.81 -20.23
C GLU A 203 -5.79 -7.93 -19.07
N GLY A 204 -5.94 -7.12 -18.01
CA GLY A 204 -5.05 -7.14 -16.86
C GLY A 204 -3.67 -6.52 -17.14
N SER A 205 -3.61 -5.54 -18.05
CA SER A 205 -2.39 -4.84 -18.47
C SER A 205 -1.60 -4.17 -17.34
N LEU A 206 -2.22 -3.90 -16.19
CA LEU A 206 -1.56 -3.29 -15.03
C LEU A 206 -1.69 -4.18 -13.80
N ARG A 207 -0.56 -4.61 -13.24
CA ARG A 207 -0.52 -5.31 -11.95
C ARG A 207 -0.24 -4.36 -10.80
N LEU A 208 -0.85 -4.65 -9.65
CA LEU A 208 -0.73 -3.83 -8.46
C LEU A 208 0.72 -3.74 -7.93
N ALA A 209 1.51 -4.82 -8.06
CA ALA A 209 2.88 -4.90 -7.58
C ALA A 209 3.78 -3.78 -8.12
N SER A 210 3.66 -3.43 -9.40
CA SER A 210 4.47 -2.36 -10.02
C SER A 210 4.14 -0.97 -9.48
N ALA A 211 2.99 -0.78 -8.84
CA ALA A 211 2.62 0.44 -8.15
C ALA A 211 3.03 0.45 -6.66
N LEU A 212 2.94 -0.71 -6.00
CA LEU A 212 3.28 -0.87 -4.59
C LEU A 212 4.79 -0.90 -4.34
N LEU A 213 5.52 -1.67 -5.13
CA LEU A 213 6.91 -2.01 -4.87
C LEU A 213 7.84 -1.03 -5.57
N GLY A 214 8.30 -0.06 -4.79
CA GLY A 214 9.23 0.98 -5.20
C GLY A 214 8.73 2.38 -4.86
N GLY A 215 9.52 3.37 -5.25
CA GLY A 215 9.19 4.77 -5.07
C GLY A 215 10.29 5.67 -5.62
N GLN A 216 10.13 6.97 -5.42
CA GLN A 216 11.24 7.90 -5.61
C GLN A 216 12.27 7.67 -4.51
N ASP A 217 13.53 7.45 -4.91
CA ASP A 217 14.65 7.44 -3.98
C ASP A 217 14.93 8.84 -3.43
N GLY A 218 15.85 8.96 -2.45
CA GLY A 218 16.19 10.25 -1.84
C GLY A 218 16.76 11.31 -2.80
N LYS A 219 16.99 10.96 -4.08
CA LYS A 219 17.45 11.86 -5.15
C LYS A 219 16.34 12.18 -6.17
N GLY A 220 15.10 11.74 -5.91
CA GLY A 220 13.95 11.96 -6.79
C GLY A 220 13.89 11.03 -8.00
N GLN A 221 14.78 10.02 -8.10
CA GLN A 221 14.76 9.07 -9.19
C GLN A 221 13.76 7.95 -8.89
N ALA A 222 12.81 7.72 -9.80
CA ALA A 222 11.85 6.64 -9.65
C ALA A 222 12.53 5.27 -9.79
N ARG A 223 12.59 4.51 -8.70
CA ARG A 223 13.02 3.12 -8.68
C ARG A 223 11.82 2.25 -8.35
N MET A 224 11.15 1.81 -9.41
CA MET A 224 9.96 0.98 -9.32
C MET A 224 10.27 -0.42 -9.85
N LEU A 225 9.61 -1.42 -9.29
CA LEU A 225 9.51 -2.71 -9.92
C LEU A 225 8.98 -2.54 -11.35
N SER A 226 9.57 -3.23 -12.32
CA SER A 226 9.09 -3.20 -13.71
C SER A 226 7.68 -3.77 -13.81
N GLN A 227 6.99 -3.50 -14.92
CA GLN A 227 5.65 -4.07 -15.13
C GLN A 227 5.72 -5.59 -15.12
N VAL A 228 4.79 -6.20 -14.39
CA VAL A 228 4.70 -7.63 -14.23
C VAL A 228 3.76 -8.16 -15.32
N LYS A 229 4.27 -8.99 -16.23
CA LYS A 229 3.49 -9.62 -17.30
C LYS A 229 2.62 -10.73 -16.73
N SER A 230 3.26 -11.66 -16.03
CA SER A 230 2.63 -12.85 -15.49
C SER A 230 3.12 -13.13 -14.08
N PHE A 231 2.31 -13.85 -13.31
CA PHE A 231 2.65 -14.29 -11.96
C PHE A 231 2.09 -15.69 -11.74
N ASN A 232 2.97 -16.61 -11.35
CA ASN A 232 2.60 -17.97 -11.03
C ASN A 232 2.35 -18.10 -9.52
N VAL A 233 1.08 -18.09 -9.14
CA VAL A 233 0.66 -18.14 -7.72
C VAL A 233 1.09 -19.44 -7.04
N ASP A 234 1.06 -20.57 -7.75
CA ASP A 234 1.40 -21.86 -7.17
C ASP A 234 2.90 -21.95 -6.87
N VAL A 235 3.74 -21.50 -7.81
CA VAL A 235 5.19 -21.38 -7.59
C VAL A 235 5.49 -20.42 -6.44
N PHE A 236 4.79 -19.29 -6.36
CA PHE A 236 4.95 -18.38 -5.23
C PHE A 236 4.62 -19.06 -3.89
N ARG A 237 3.50 -19.78 -3.80
CA ARG A 237 3.09 -20.46 -2.56
C ARG A 237 4.07 -21.54 -2.15
N GLU A 238 4.58 -22.32 -3.10
CA GLU A 238 5.62 -23.32 -2.85
C GLU A 238 6.89 -22.66 -2.29
N LEU A 239 7.40 -21.61 -2.95
CA LEU A 239 8.56 -20.86 -2.48
C LEU A 239 8.32 -20.20 -1.12
N ALA A 240 7.14 -19.62 -0.91
CA ALA A 240 6.78 -18.98 0.35
C ALA A 240 6.80 -19.98 1.51
N GLU A 241 6.29 -21.20 1.33
CA GLU A 241 6.34 -22.22 2.38
C GLU A 241 7.79 -22.64 2.72
N THR A 242 8.75 -22.54 1.79
CA THR A 242 10.17 -22.82 2.11
C THR A 242 10.81 -21.83 3.07
N VAL A 243 10.32 -20.58 3.08
CA VAL A 243 10.80 -19.49 3.96
C VAL A 243 9.92 -19.28 5.19
N LYS A 244 8.98 -20.21 5.43
CA LYS A 244 8.10 -20.16 6.59
C LYS A 244 8.90 -20.35 7.88
N PRO A 245 8.86 -19.39 8.81
CA PRO A 245 9.64 -19.50 10.03
C PRO A 245 9.15 -20.66 10.91
N GLN A 246 10.09 -21.44 11.45
CA GLN A 246 9.81 -22.54 12.37
C GLN A 246 9.74 -22.10 13.85
N GLY A 247 9.91 -20.80 14.14
CA GLY A 247 9.97 -20.26 15.49
C GLY A 247 9.87 -18.74 15.53
N THR A 248 10.59 -18.10 16.46
CA THR A 248 10.73 -16.64 16.48
C THR A 248 11.35 -16.15 15.18
N PHE A 249 10.77 -15.12 14.59
CA PHE A 249 11.18 -14.60 13.30
C PHE A 249 11.30 -13.07 13.35
N ASP A 250 12.16 -12.53 12.50
CA ASP A 250 12.20 -11.11 12.21
C ASP A 250 11.25 -10.82 11.04
N GLY A 251 10.26 -9.97 11.28
CA GLY A 251 9.26 -9.63 10.26
C GLY A 251 9.83 -8.92 9.04
N VAL A 252 10.97 -8.24 9.19
CA VAL A 252 11.65 -7.48 8.13
C VAL A 252 12.43 -8.42 7.21
N GLU A 253 13.11 -9.41 7.78
CA GLU A 253 13.77 -10.47 7.02
C GLU A 253 12.74 -11.28 6.24
N LEU A 254 11.65 -11.69 6.89
CA LEU A 254 10.54 -12.42 6.28
C LEU A 254 9.91 -11.66 5.10
N LEU A 255 9.75 -10.34 5.21
CA LEU A 255 9.27 -9.52 4.10
C LEU A 255 10.25 -9.55 2.91
N GLY A 256 11.55 -9.57 3.17
CA GLY A 256 12.59 -9.68 2.14
C GLY A 256 12.56 -11.03 1.43
N GLU A 257 12.47 -12.12 2.18
CA GLU A 257 12.39 -13.49 1.66
C GLU A 257 11.13 -13.71 0.83
N LEU A 258 9.97 -13.28 1.31
CA LEU A 258 8.71 -13.40 0.57
C LEU A 258 8.66 -12.49 -0.66
N MET A 259 9.28 -11.31 -0.62
CA MET A 259 9.44 -10.49 -1.82
C MET A 259 10.32 -11.19 -2.86
N ALA A 260 11.39 -11.84 -2.44
CA ALA A 260 12.24 -12.62 -3.34
C ALA A 260 11.49 -13.81 -3.96
N ALA A 261 10.69 -14.54 -3.17
CA ALA A 261 9.82 -15.59 -3.67
C ALA A 261 8.80 -15.07 -4.70
N ALA A 262 8.18 -13.92 -4.43
CA ALA A 262 7.21 -13.31 -5.35
C ALA A 262 7.85 -12.85 -6.66
N VAL A 263 9.05 -12.23 -6.60
CA VAL A 263 9.80 -11.83 -7.78
C VAL A 263 10.28 -13.04 -8.58
N ALA A 264 10.69 -14.14 -7.92
CA ALA A 264 11.06 -15.38 -8.60
C ALA A 264 9.89 -16.03 -9.36
N ALA A 265 8.67 -15.88 -8.84
CA ALA A 265 7.46 -16.41 -9.43
C ALA A 265 6.81 -15.48 -10.48
N ALA A 266 7.45 -14.36 -10.81
CA ALA A 266 6.90 -13.33 -11.69
C ALA A 266 7.76 -13.16 -12.97
N GLU A 267 7.09 -12.88 -14.09
CA GLU A 267 7.75 -12.44 -15.32
C GLU A 267 7.58 -10.94 -15.51
N PHE A 268 8.66 -10.25 -15.88
CA PHE A 268 8.68 -8.80 -16.01
C PHE A 268 8.81 -8.36 -17.48
N GLU A 269 8.37 -7.14 -17.75
CA GLU A 269 8.77 -6.41 -18.96
C GLU A 269 10.23 -5.97 -18.87
N GLY A 270 10.95 -6.10 -20.00
CA GLY A 270 12.37 -5.79 -20.10
C GLY A 270 13.27 -7.02 -20.05
N VAL A 271 14.58 -6.76 -19.89
CA VAL A 271 15.66 -7.77 -19.87
C VAL A 271 16.35 -7.87 -18.52
N GLU A 272 15.91 -7.08 -17.53
CA GLU A 272 16.45 -7.08 -16.17
C GLU A 272 16.11 -8.41 -15.47
N ASP A 273 17.09 -9.01 -14.82
CA ASP A 273 16.90 -10.24 -14.05
C ASP A 273 16.14 -9.99 -12.72
N ALA A 274 15.71 -11.07 -12.08
CA ALA A 274 14.97 -11.03 -10.83
C ALA A 274 15.75 -10.34 -9.69
N ALA A 275 17.06 -10.53 -9.61
CA ALA A 275 17.90 -9.88 -8.60
C ALA A 275 17.96 -8.36 -8.79
N SER A 276 17.99 -7.90 -10.04
CA SER A 276 17.94 -6.48 -10.42
C SER A 276 16.56 -5.89 -10.10
N GLN A 277 15.47 -6.62 -10.40
CA GLN A 277 14.11 -6.20 -10.02
C GLN A 277 13.99 -6.01 -8.51
N LEU A 278 14.47 -6.98 -7.73
CA LEU A 278 14.44 -6.92 -6.28
C LEU A 278 15.26 -5.75 -5.75
N THR A 279 16.48 -5.55 -6.27
CA THR A 279 17.36 -4.44 -5.88
C THR A 279 16.68 -3.09 -6.14
N LYS A 280 16.09 -2.93 -7.31
CA LYS A 280 15.38 -1.70 -7.72
C LYS A 280 14.20 -1.41 -6.80
N ALA A 281 13.38 -2.41 -6.49
CA ALA A 281 12.27 -2.25 -5.56
C ALA A 281 12.73 -1.91 -4.13
N CYS A 282 13.77 -2.60 -3.63
CA CYS A 282 14.38 -2.32 -2.32
C CYS A 282 14.94 -0.89 -2.23
N ASP A 283 15.62 -0.43 -3.27
CA ASP A 283 16.16 0.93 -3.34
C ASP A 283 15.06 1.98 -3.36
N GLY A 284 14.04 1.79 -4.19
CA GLY A 284 12.93 2.74 -4.29
C GLY A 284 12.11 2.84 -3.01
N MET A 285 11.97 1.73 -2.28
CA MET A 285 11.30 1.69 -0.98
C MET A 285 12.20 2.16 0.18
N CYS A 286 13.50 2.38 -0.05
CA CYS A 286 14.48 2.68 0.99
C CYS A 286 14.42 1.67 2.15
N VAL A 287 14.36 0.38 1.83
CA VAL A 287 14.25 -0.69 2.85
C VAL A 287 15.52 -0.80 3.70
N SER A 288 15.41 -1.43 4.87
CA SER A 288 16.56 -1.71 5.72
C SER A 288 17.54 -2.70 5.07
N ASN A 289 18.79 -2.67 5.52
CA ASN A 289 19.80 -3.65 5.07
C ASN A 289 19.38 -5.08 5.39
N ALA A 290 18.75 -5.33 6.53
CA ALA A 290 18.26 -6.66 6.90
C ALA A 290 17.27 -7.23 5.87
N MET A 291 16.24 -6.46 5.49
CA MET A 291 15.28 -6.88 4.46
C MET A 291 15.97 -7.15 3.13
N ARG A 292 16.86 -6.23 2.73
CA ARG A 292 17.57 -6.31 1.45
C ARG A 292 18.45 -7.56 1.38
N GLU A 293 19.21 -7.83 2.43
CA GLU A 293 20.08 -9.00 2.51
C GLU A 293 19.26 -10.29 2.53
N ALA A 294 18.17 -10.34 3.30
CA ALA A 294 17.27 -11.49 3.33
C ALA A 294 16.70 -11.81 1.93
N GLY A 295 16.29 -10.79 1.17
CA GLY A 295 15.78 -10.97 -0.18
C GLY A 295 16.86 -11.30 -1.23
N LEU A 296 18.06 -10.70 -1.16
CA LEU A 296 19.11 -10.87 -2.19
C LEU A 296 20.00 -12.10 -1.97
N SER A 297 20.09 -12.61 -0.75
CA SER A 297 20.99 -13.73 -0.42
C SER A 297 20.74 -14.99 -1.25
N PRO A 298 19.49 -15.45 -1.49
CA PRO A 298 19.22 -16.61 -2.34
C PRO A 298 19.76 -16.45 -3.76
N TRP A 299 19.64 -15.25 -4.33
CA TRP A 299 20.12 -14.95 -5.68
C TRP A 299 21.65 -14.93 -5.76
N ARG A 300 22.32 -14.37 -4.75
CA ARG A 300 23.79 -14.38 -4.68
C ARG A 300 24.33 -15.81 -4.52
N ALA A 301 23.68 -16.63 -3.70
CA ALA A 301 24.03 -18.04 -3.54
C ALA A 301 23.85 -18.80 -4.86
N TYR A 302 22.71 -18.60 -5.54
CA TYR A 302 22.48 -19.19 -6.87
C TYR A 302 23.54 -18.75 -7.88
N ALA A 303 23.85 -17.45 -7.97
CA ALA A 303 24.88 -16.94 -8.87
C ALA A 303 26.27 -17.54 -8.58
N ALA A 304 26.64 -17.70 -7.31
CA ALA A 304 27.89 -18.33 -6.91
C ALA A 304 27.92 -19.83 -7.27
N MET A 305 26.82 -20.55 -7.09
CA MET A 305 26.72 -21.97 -7.49
C MET A 305 26.81 -22.17 -9.00
N MET A 306 26.28 -21.21 -9.77
CA MET A 306 26.31 -21.24 -11.24
C MET A 306 27.63 -20.72 -11.82
N SER A 307 28.46 -20.04 -11.01
CA SER A 307 29.79 -19.62 -11.43
C SER A 307 30.77 -20.79 -11.40
N GLU A 308 31.61 -20.90 -12.43
CA GLU A 308 32.67 -21.91 -12.44
C GLU A 308 33.60 -21.69 -11.24
N PRO A 309 34.00 -22.76 -10.50
CA PRO A 309 34.95 -22.61 -9.41
C PRO A 309 36.25 -22.00 -9.97
N PRO A 310 36.85 -21.01 -9.28
CA PRO A 310 38.13 -20.47 -9.72
C PRO A 310 39.14 -21.61 -9.84
N LEU A 311 39.86 -21.65 -10.96
CA LEU A 311 40.90 -22.65 -11.20
C LEU A 311 41.85 -22.68 -9.99
N PRO A 312 42.17 -23.86 -9.41
CA PRO A 312 43.14 -23.94 -8.33
C PRO A 312 44.45 -23.28 -8.79
N ASN A 313 44.90 -22.27 -8.04
CA ASN A 313 46.10 -21.44 -8.28
C ASN A 313 45.98 -20.21 -9.21
N SER A 314 44.78 -19.73 -9.59
CA SER A 314 44.69 -18.38 -10.19
C SER A 314 44.55 -17.30 -9.11
N LEU A 315 45.66 -16.67 -8.72
CA LEU A 315 45.66 -15.40 -8.00
C LEU A 315 45.33 -14.28 -9.00
N ASP A 316 44.07 -13.85 -9.06
CA ASP A 316 43.69 -12.66 -9.84
C ASP A 316 44.02 -11.39 -9.01
N CYS A 317 45.30 -11.01 -9.02
CA CYS A 317 45.77 -9.77 -8.43
C CYS A 317 45.37 -8.58 -9.33
N ARG A 318 44.18 -8.02 -9.14
CA ARG A 318 43.84 -6.72 -9.73
C ARG A 318 44.51 -5.59 -8.96
N MET A 319 45.77 -5.30 -9.29
CA MET A 319 46.34 -3.97 -9.07
C MET A 319 46.10 -3.11 -10.33
N GLY A 320 45.80 -1.84 -10.12
CA GLY A 320 45.27 -0.91 -11.13
C GLY A 320 45.89 -1.02 -12.53
N SER A 321 45.00 -1.06 -13.52
CA SER A 321 45.23 -0.83 -14.95
C SER A 321 46.56 -1.34 -15.53
N GLN A 322 46.79 -2.65 -15.53
CA GLN A 322 47.49 -3.38 -16.61
C GLN A 322 47.49 -4.89 -16.32
N THR A 323 46.80 -5.67 -17.15
CA THR A 323 46.82 -7.14 -17.12
C THR A 323 48.06 -7.66 -17.85
N TRP A 324 48.95 -8.34 -17.14
CA TRP A 324 50.05 -9.13 -17.72
C TRP A 324 49.77 -10.63 -17.49
N TRP A 325 49.77 -11.41 -18.57
CA TRP A 325 49.65 -12.87 -18.51
C TRP A 325 51.04 -13.50 -18.50
N GLY A 326 51.47 -14.05 -17.37
CA GLY A 326 52.67 -14.88 -17.27
C GLY A 326 52.34 -16.23 -16.64
N ARG A 327 52.62 -17.33 -17.34
CA ARG A 327 52.60 -18.68 -16.75
C ARG A 327 53.86 -18.84 -15.89
N LEU A 328 53.67 -19.11 -14.60
CA LEU A 328 54.72 -19.67 -13.76
C LEU A 328 54.73 -21.19 -13.96
N GLY A 329 55.90 -21.72 -14.34
CA GLY A 329 56.21 -23.15 -14.32
C GLY A 329 56.78 -23.58 -12.98
#